data_AF-A0A219B6X8-F1
#
_entry.id   AF-A0A219B6X8-F1
#
_cell.length_a   1.000
_cell.length_b   1.000
_cell.length_c   1.000
_cell.angle_alpha   90.00
_cell.angle_beta   90.00
_cell.angle_gamma   90.00
#
_symmetry.space_group_name_H-M   'P 1'
#
loop_
_entity.id
_entity.type
_entity.pdbx_description
1 polymer ?
#
loop_
_entity_poly.entity_id
_entity_poly.type
_entity_poly.pdbx_seq_one_letter_code
_entity_poly.pdbx_strand_id
1 'polypeptide(L)'
;MRRTLIAIAAIAVATLNVGLAVGPAHAEEADVCATMPADLRAAAAAADETDARRALRKIDVGVALCEAGNERAAKKQFSRAMRYLDVTETELAQKN
;
A
#
# COMPACT_ATOMS: atom_id res chain seq x y z
N MET A 1 -5.36 35.19 40.38
CA MET A 1 -6.76 34.76 40.22
C MET A 1 -6.80 33.62 39.21
N ARG A 2 -7.11 32.39 39.67
CA ARG A 2 -7.33 31.21 38.82
C ARG A 2 -8.73 31.29 38.20
N ARG A 3 -8.88 31.06 36.90
CA ARG A 3 -10.17 30.78 36.27
C ARG A 3 -10.04 29.52 35.42
N THR A 4 -10.85 28.55 35.79
CA THR A 4 -10.92 27.16 35.32
C THR A 4 -12.08 26.98 34.34
N LEU A 5 -11.84 26.16 33.29
CA LEU A 5 -12.78 25.37 32.48
C LEU A 5 -13.66 26.18 31.49
N ILE A 6 -13.80 25.78 30.23
CA ILE A 6 -14.69 24.71 29.75
C ILE A 6 -14.13 24.08 28.47
N ALA A 7 -14.07 22.75 28.43
CA ALA A 7 -13.88 21.95 27.23
C ALA A 7 -15.20 21.86 26.46
N ILE A 8 -15.16 22.02 25.14
CA ILE A 8 -16.24 21.56 24.25
C ILE A 8 -15.65 20.49 23.35
N ALA A 9 -15.91 19.25 23.73
CA ALA A 9 -15.76 18.08 22.90
C ALA A 9 -16.84 18.14 21.81
N ALA A 10 -16.43 18.32 20.55
CA ALA A 10 -17.30 18.07 19.41
C ALA A 10 -17.30 16.56 19.16
N ILE A 11 -18.23 15.87 19.82
CA ILE A 11 -18.55 14.48 19.53
C ILE A 11 -19.35 14.48 18.23
N ALA A 12 -18.69 14.17 17.11
CA ALA A 12 -19.39 13.80 15.89
C ALA A 12 -19.85 12.34 16.05
N VAL A 13 -21.05 12.16 16.59
CA VAL A 13 -21.80 10.92 16.44
C VAL A 13 -22.33 10.89 15.01
N ALA A 14 -21.76 10.03 14.17
CA ALA A 14 -22.37 9.68 12.89
C ALA A 14 -22.39 8.17 12.72
N THR A 15 -23.60 7.64 12.91
CA THR A 15 -24.20 6.48 12.25
C THR A 15 -23.56 5.10 12.46
N LEU A 16 -24.29 4.29 13.22
CA LEU A 16 -24.21 2.83 13.19
C LEU A 16 -24.37 2.34 11.74
N ASN A 17 -23.29 1.83 11.16
CA ASN A 17 -23.40 0.80 10.14
C ASN A 17 -23.42 -0.54 10.87
N VAL A 18 -24.62 -1.10 11.02
CA VAL A 18 -24.81 -2.51 11.37
C VAL A 18 -24.34 -3.32 10.18
N GLY A 19 -23.07 -3.69 10.20
CA GLY A 19 -22.46 -4.70 9.36
C GLY A 19 -21.38 -5.36 10.18
N LEU A 20 -21.63 -6.59 10.64
CA LEU A 20 -20.70 -7.54 11.26
C LEU A 20 -19.27 -7.00 11.51
N ALA A 21 -19.06 -6.41 12.68
CA ALA A 21 -17.75 -5.98 13.15
C ALA A 21 -16.91 -7.20 13.57
N VAL A 22 -16.43 -7.96 12.60
CA VAL A 22 -15.06 -8.46 12.64
C VAL A 22 -14.21 -7.29 12.16
N GLY A 23 -13.71 -6.48 13.10
CA GLY A 23 -13.03 -5.23 12.76
C GLY A 23 -11.78 -5.45 11.91
N PRO A 24 -11.23 -4.39 11.29
CA PRO A 24 -9.82 -4.40 10.98
C PRO A 24 -9.13 -3.29 11.77
N ALA A 25 -8.36 -3.71 12.76
CA ALA A 25 -7.09 -3.05 13.07
C ALA A 25 -6.05 -3.39 11.97
N HIS A 26 -6.45 -3.27 10.70
CA HIS A 26 -5.62 -3.45 9.53
C HIS A 26 -5.83 -2.19 8.70
N ALA A 27 -4.76 -1.39 8.56
CA ALA A 27 -4.62 -0.56 7.39
C ALA A 27 -4.99 -1.41 6.16
N GLU A 28 -5.70 -0.82 5.20
CA GLU A 28 -5.91 -1.40 3.88
C GLU A 28 -4.57 -1.94 3.32
N GLU A 29 -4.24 -3.19 3.61
CA GLU A 29 -3.40 -3.98 2.75
C GLU A 29 -4.31 -4.31 1.57
N ALA A 30 -4.48 -3.34 0.66
CA ALA A 30 -4.90 -3.65 -0.69
C ALA A 30 -4.06 -4.85 -1.12
N ASP A 31 -4.72 -5.94 -1.49
CA ASP A 31 -4.09 -7.22 -1.76
C ASP A 31 -2.83 -6.95 -2.59
N VAL A 32 -1.67 -7.09 -1.94
CA VAL A 32 -0.39 -6.62 -2.48
C VAL A 32 -0.09 -7.37 -3.77
N CYS A 33 -0.71 -8.52 -3.97
CA CYS A 33 -0.62 -9.31 -5.17
C CYS A 33 -1.61 -8.87 -6.26
N ALA A 34 -2.73 -8.23 -5.91
CA ALA A 34 -3.73 -7.75 -6.83
C ALA A 34 -3.37 -6.42 -7.52
N THR A 35 -2.86 -5.43 -6.77
CA THR A 35 -2.68 -4.06 -7.30
C THR A 35 -1.21 -3.69 -7.55
N MET A 36 -0.32 -4.04 -6.62
CA MET A 36 1.11 -3.66 -6.66
C MET A 36 1.82 -4.01 -7.98
N PRO A 37 1.59 -5.18 -8.63
CA PRO A 37 2.26 -5.49 -9.88
C PRO A 37 1.88 -4.55 -11.03
N ALA A 38 0.64 -4.06 -11.06
CA ALA A 38 0.18 -3.12 -12.08
C ALA A 38 0.81 -1.73 -11.85
N ASP A 39 0.77 -1.25 -10.61
CA ASP A 39 1.31 0.06 -10.23
C ASP A 39 2.83 0.14 -10.48
N LEU A 40 3.56 -0.91 -10.12
CA LEU A 40 5.00 -0.99 -10.36
C LEU A 40 5.35 -1.08 -11.85
N ARG A 41 4.52 -1.73 -12.67
CA ARG A 41 4.72 -1.76 -14.13
C ARG A 41 4.46 -0.39 -14.75
N ALA A 42 3.45 0.33 -14.28
CA ALA A 42 3.18 1.69 -14.69
C ALA A 42 4.33 2.65 -14.28
N ALA A 43 4.87 2.50 -13.08
CA ALA A 43 6.05 3.24 -12.63
C ALA A 43 7.30 2.88 -13.46
N ALA A 44 7.51 1.60 -13.79
CA ALA A 44 8.62 1.15 -14.63
C ALA A 44 8.56 1.72 -16.05
N ALA A 45 7.37 2.00 -16.59
CA ALA A 45 7.22 2.63 -17.90
C ALA A 45 7.73 4.09 -17.94
N ALA A 46 7.83 4.75 -16.79
CA ALA A 46 8.33 6.12 -16.66
C ALA A 46 9.81 6.20 -16.20
N ALA A 47 10.43 5.06 -15.87
CA ALA A 47 11.79 4.98 -15.39
C ALA A 47 12.81 4.75 -16.52
N ASP A 48 14.09 4.97 -16.22
CA ASP A 48 15.18 4.66 -17.14
C ASP A 48 15.22 3.16 -17.49
N GLU A 49 15.61 2.83 -18.73
CA GLU A 49 15.52 1.47 -19.28
C GLU A 49 16.26 0.42 -18.42
N THR A 50 17.39 0.80 -17.81
CA THR A 50 18.16 -0.11 -16.96
C THR A 50 17.45 -0.43 -15.66
N ASP A 51 16.84 0.56 -15.03
CA ASP A 51 16.14 0.41 -13.76
C ASP A 51 14.76 -0.21 -13.95
N ALA A 52 14.06 0.15 -15.02
CA ALA A 52 12.84 -0.52 -15.46
C ALA A 52 13.07 -2.02 -15.65
N ARG A 53 14.13 -2.44 -16.37
CA ARG A 53 14.44 -3.88 -16.54
C ARG A 53 14.78 -4.60 -15.24
N ARG A 54 15.41 -3.92 -14.28
CA ARG A 54 15.72 -4.50 -12.96
C ARG A 54 14.45 -4.65 -12.12
N ALA A 55 13.61 -3.63 -12.13
CA ALA A 55 12.32 -3.62 -11.45
C ALA A 55 11.37 -4.68 -12.01
N LEU A 56 11.20 -4.75 -13.35
CA LEU A 56 10.33 -5.73 -14.01
C LEU A 56 10.65 -7.17 -13.61
N ARG A 57 11.93 -7.56 -13.57
CA ARG A 57 12.32 -8.90 -13.10
C ARG A 57 11.90 -9.16 -11.64
N LYS A 58 11.93 -8.14 -10.79
CA LYS A 58 11.49 -8.26 -9.39
C LYS A 58 9.97 -8.34 -9.29
N ILE A 59 9.27 -7.60 -10.13
CA ILE A 59 7.80 -7.67 -10.24
C ILE A 59 7.40 -9.08 -10.66
N ASP A 60 8.00 -9.65 -11.70
CA ASP A 60 7.64 -10.99 -12.19
C ASP A 60 7.91 -12.09 -11.16
N VAL A 61 9.05 -12.04 -10.45
CA VAL A 61 9.30 -12.96 -9.32
C VAL A 61 8.29 -12.75 -8.20
N GLY A 62 7.91 -11.50 -7.91
CA GLY A 62 6.88 -11.19 -6.93
C GLY A 62 5.51 -11.79 -7.31
N VAL A 63 5.11 -11.68 -8.58
CA VAL A 63 3.85 -12.27 -9.10
C VAL A 63 3.87 -13.79 -8.97
N ALA A 64 4.97 -14.45 -9.35
CA ALA A 64 5.08 -15.90 -9.19
C ALA A 64 4.97 -16.34 -7.70
N LEU A 65 5.49 -15.52 -6.78
CA LEU A 65 5.36 -15.77 -5.34
C LEU A 65 3.92 -15.54 -4.84
N CYS A 66 3.22 -14.56 -5.39
CA CYS A 66 1.80 -14.32 -5.14
C CYS A 66 0.94 -15.51 -5.61
N GLU A 67 1.16 -16.00 -6.83
CA GLU A 67 0.47 -17.17 -7.37
C GLU A 67 0.74 -18.43 -6.53
N ALA A 68 1.91 -18.51 -5.90
CA ALA A 68 2.26 -19.57 -4.95
C ALA A 68 1.73 -19.37 -3.52
N GLY A 69 0.95 -18.32 -3.26
CA GLY A 69 0.41 -17.99 -1.93
C GLY A 69 1.46 -17.47 -0.93
N ASN A 70 2.64 -17.06 -1.40
CA ASN A 70 3.74 -16.55 -0.59
C ASN A 70 3.82 -15.01 -0.66
N GLU A 71 2.77 -14.36 -0.19
CA GLU A 71 2.61 -12.90 -0.22
C GLU A 71 3.74 -12.16 0.51
N ARG A 72 4.25 -12.72 1.62
CA ARG A 72 5.37 -12.11 2.37
C ARG A 72 6.66 -12.06 1.56
N ALA A 73 6.95 -13.11 0.80
CA ALA A 73 8.10 -13.12 -0.08
C ALA A 73 7.86 -12.23 -1.31
N ALA A 74 6.63 -12.19 -1.82
CA ALA A 74 6.25 -11.29 -2.91
C ALA A 74 6.44 -9.81 -2.55
N LYS A 75 5.93 -9.39 -1.38
CA LYS A 75 6.11 -8.02 -0.85
C LYS A 75 7.58 -7.62 -0.80
N LYS A 76 8.48 -8.53 -0.38
CA LYS A 76 9.93 -8.27 -0.38
C LYS A 76 10.50 -8.05 -1.78
N GLN A 77 9.98 -8.72 -2.81
CA GLN A 77 10.41 -8.48 -4.19
C GLN A 77 9.85 -7.17 -4.72
N PHE A 78 8.59 -6.86 -4.44
CA PHE A 78 7.99 -5.57 -4.81
C PHE A 78 8.70 -4.39 -4.14
N SER A 79 9.08 -4.49 -2.87
CA SER A 79 9.91 -3.46 -2.22
C SER A 79 11.29 -3.29 -2.87
N ARG A 80 11.85 -4.33 -3.48
CA ARG A 80 13.10 -4.21 -4.25
C ARG A 80 12.86 -3.56 -5.60
N ALA A 81 11.72 -3.85 -6.26
CA ALA A 81 11.31 -3.17 -7.47
C ALA A 81 11.16 -1.67 -7.23
N MET A 82 10.44 -1.29 -6.16
CA MET A 82 10.29 0.11 -5.73
C MET A 82 11.62 0.84 -5.59
N ARG A 83 12.64 0.20 -4.99
CA ARG A 83 13.98 0.78 -4.83
C ARG A 83 14.72 1.00 -6.15
N TYR A 84 14.47 0.19 -7.17
CA TYR A 84 15.06 0.42 -8.50
C TYR A 84 14.35 1.57 -9.21
N LEU A 85 13.05 1.71 -9.00
CA LEU A 85 12.24 2.75 -9.61
C LEU A 85 12.30 4.10 -8.88
N ASP A 86 13.01 4.15 -7.74
CA ASP A 86 13.06 5.30 -6.82
C ASP A 86 11.67 5.82 -6.41
N VAL A 87 10.73 4.89 -6.19
CA VAL A 87 9.37 5.18 -5.73
C VAL A 87 9.11 4.58 -4.35
N THR A 88 8.26 5.24 -3.57
CA THR A 88 7.79 4.77 -2.28
C THR A 88 6.39 4.15 -2.36
N GLU A 89 6.03 3.32 -1.38
CA GLU A 89 4.70 2.70 -1.29
C GLU A 89 3.60 3.79 -1.23
N THR A 90 3.88 4.93 -0.59
CA THR A 90 2.97 6.09 -0.52
C THR A 90 2.77 6.75 -1.89
N GLU A 91 3.80 6.81 -2.73
CA GLU A 91 3.69 7.39 -4.08
C GLU A 91 2.95 6.48 -5.04
N LEU A 92 3.04 5.16 -4.86
CA LEU A 92 2.23 4.20 -5.60
C LEU A 92 0.77 4.23 -5.14
N ALA A 93 0.53 4.32 -3.82
CA ALA A 93 -0.82 4.38 -3.27
C ALA A 93 -1.58 5.66 -3.65
N GLN A 94 -0.89 6.78 -3.91
CA GLN A 94 -1.52 8.04 -4.33
C GLN A 94 -1.83 8.14 -5.84
N LYS A 95 -1.38 7.17 -6.64
CA LYS A 95 -1.66 7.14 -8.09
C LYS A 95 -2.94 6.39 -8.47
N ASN A 96 -3.61 5.77 -7.49
CA ASN A 96 -4.90 5.09 -7.62
C ASN A 96 -6.00 5.86 -6.89
#